data_AF-A0A256YHX7-F1
#
_entry.id   AF-A0A256YHX7-F1
#
_cell.length_a   1.000
_cell.length_b   1.000
_cell.length_c   1.000
_cell.angle_alpha   90.00
_cell.angle_beta   90.00
_cell.angle_gamma   90.00
#
_symmetry.space_group_name_H-M   'P 1'
#
loop_
_entity.id
_entity.type
_entity.pdbx_description
1 polymer ?
#
loop_
_entity_poly.entity_id
_entity_poly.type
_entity_poly.pdbx_seq_one_letter_code
_entity_poly.pdbx_strand_id
1 'polypeptide(L)'
;MYKYGYSYASSHTLIGVLLIILLVPIEVQTVGSMFKNQASTTDIVVAVDLAHGESDKYLNLIMGNITWVTWRIIESGTTITQDILSDVDVLIIGQPTISFSLSEYTAIKNWFFQGNKVLWIAGDSDYGYGSDTQEICNSLLEFVGTKLRLELASIYDDIHNAQRFYRVLTRVIPDNITELYTFTISENIVNPVLMHGPTAIIWVDETKTSHDPVDEVYSGLIRIVWSYDTAYVTDNNPPKPMLYNPLYDVNRSFVMVAAEYWEEYNNLIVASGESPYGGYEPMFAWEYYNVTLDGPEFIENMFKWFEKIIIHLYKPPSTTSSLTETTTLTRISTKTITRTETIIQTYQTTLTKTINYNQTSTITIIMTFTSIVPYTTTYTTIVSSTIHENVLTISNIVIIISIIVLTALTAYVVTKK
;
A
#
# COMPACT_ATOMS: atom_id res chain seq x y z
N MET A 1 -53.84 54.63 46.54
CA MET A 1 -52.35 54.63 46.52
C MET A 1 -51.89 55.84 45.71
N TYR A 2 -51.07 56.68 46.34
CA TYR A 2 -50.12 57.72 45.88
C TYR A 2 -49.59 57.56 44.43
N LYS A 3 -49.04 58.53 43.67
CA LYS A 3 -48.80 60.00 43.67
C LYS A 3 -47.93 60.25 42.40
N TYR A 4 -48.08 61.40 41.69
CA TYR A 4 -47.06 62.18 40.93
C TYR A 4 -46.25 61.46 39.81
N GLY A 5 -45.74 62.06 38.72
CA GLY A 5 -45.56 63.43 38.23
C GLY A 5 -44.35 63.46 37.26
N TYR A 6 -44.33 64.47 36.39
CA TYR A 6 -43.19 65.07 35.66
C TYR A 6 -42.74 64.62 34.25
N SER A 7 -42.76 65.65 33.39
CA SER A 7 -42.07 65.93 32.13
C SER A 7 -40.56 66.18 32.34
N TYR A 8 -39.72 65.89 31.32
CA TYR A 8 -38.88 66.85 30.56
C TYR A 8 -37.78 66.17 29.73
N ALA A 9 -37.38 66.89 28.67
CA ALA A 9 -36.06 66.97 28.04
C ALA A 9 -35.77 66.15 26.75
N SER A 10 -35.82 66.92 25.66
CA SER A 10 -35.01 66.86 24.44
C SER A 10 -33.55 66.43 24.64
N SER A 11 -32.99 65.71 23.67
CA SER A 11 -31.97 66.26 22.74
C SER A 11 -31.34 65.16 21.86
N HIS A 12 -30.87 65.62 20.69
CA HIS A 12 -29.88 65.01 19.80
C HIS A 12 -30.38 64.15 18.62
N THR A 13 -30.54 64.84 17.48
CA THR A 13 -29.80 64.58 16.22
C THR A 13 -29.21 63.17 16.05
N LEU A 14 -29.70 62.43 15.05
CA LEU A 14 -28.85 62.04 13.92
C LEU A 14 -29.71 61.81 12.66
N ILE A 15 -29.56 62.75 11.73
CA ILE A 15 -29.86 62.60 10.31
C ILE A 15 -28.68 61.87 9.67
N GLY A 16 -28.99 60.97 8.72
CA GLY A 16 -28.05 60.47 7.72
C GLY A 16 -27.34 59.19 8.17
N VAL A 17 -27.19 58.16 7.34
CA VAL A 17 -27.09 58.16 5.88
C VAL A 17 -27.63 56.82 5.37
N LEU A 18 -28.48 56.96 4.36
CA LEU A 18 -28.89 55.97 3.38
C LEU A 18 -27.66 55.26 2.79
N LEU A 19 -27.39 54.01 3.20
CA LEU A 19 -26.35 53.20 2.57
C LEU A 19 -27.00 52.34 1.48
N ILE A 20 -26.85 52.84 0.26
CA ILE A 20 -27.14 52.22 -1.02
C ILE A 20 -26.46 50.85 -1.03
N ILE A 21 -27.26 49.79 -0.96
CA ILE A 21 -26.81 48.44 -1.34
C ILE A 21 -26.62 48.47 -2.85
N LEU A 22 -25.38 48.63 -3.29
CA LEU A 22 -24.98 48.36 -4.66
C LEU A 22 -25.28 46.88 -4.94
N LEU A 23 -26.38 46.65 -5.64
CA LEU A 23 -26.61 45.43 -6.42
C LEU A 23 -25.56 45.40 -7.54
N VAL A 24 -24.44 44.75 -7.27
CA VAL A 24 -23.62 44.18 -8.34
C VAL A 24 -24.39 42.96 -8.83
N PRO A 25 -24.85 42.89 -10.09
CA PRO A 25 -25.29 41.63 -10.65
C PRO A 25 -24.03 40.76 -10.73
N ILE A 26 -23.90 39.81 -9.79
CA ILE A 26 -23.01 38.68 -9.99
C ILE A 26 -23.67 37.87 -11.10
N GLU A 27 -23.23 38.11 -12.34
CA GLU A 27 -23.40 37.17 -13.42
C GLU A 27 -22.67 35.89 -12.99
N VAL A 28 -23.42 35.00 -12.35
CA VAL A 28 -23.07 33.59 -12.29
C VAL A 28 -23.14 33.14 -13.74
N GLN A 29 -22.03 33.29 -14.46
CA GLN A 29 -21.82 32.51 -15.66
C GLN A 29 -21.91 31.06 -15.21
N THR A 30 -23.04 30.44 -15.51
CA THR A 30 -23.15 29.00 -15.55
C THR A 30 -22.04 28.54 -16.49
N VAL A 31 -20.93 28.09 -15.93
CA VAL A 31 -19.95 27.24 -16.62
C VAL A 31 -20.62 25.88 -16.82
N GLY A 32 -21.73 25.90 -17.54
CA GLY A 32 -22.42 24.76 -18.07
C GLY A 32 -21.91 24.56 -19.48
N SER A 33 -21.42 23.35 -19.74
CA SER A 33 -21.18 22.80 -21.07
C SER A 33 -19.98 23.31 -21.87
N MET A 34 -18.76 23.17 -21.33
CA MET A 34 -17.58 22.82 -22.15
C MET A 34 -16.57 21.97 -21.37
N PHE A 35 -17.03 21.00 -20.58
CA PHE A 35 -16.30 19.74 -20.52
C PHE A 35 -16.99 18.85 -21.54
N LYS A 36 -16.44 18.81 -22.76
CA LYS A 36 -16.57 17.58 -23.53
C LYS A 36 -16.04 16.51 -22.58
N ASN A 37 -16.89 15.57 -22.20
CA ASN A 37 -16.44 14.21 -21.91
C ASN A 37 -15.78 13.71 -23.20
N GLN A 38 -14.56 14.17 -23.44
CA GLN A 38 -13.60 13.39 -24.14
C GLN A 38 -13.27 12.33 -23.10
N ALA A 39 -13.98 11.20 -23.17
CA ALA A 39 -13.43 9.96 -22.65
C ALA A 39 -12.04 9.89 -23.26
N SER A 40 -11.04 10.28 -22.47
CA SER A 40 -9.67 9.92 -22.73
C SER A 40 -9.73 8.40 -22.75
N THR A 41 -9.61 7.82 -23.94
CA THR A 41 -9.37 6.39 -24.11
C THR A 41 -7.96 6.13 -23.60
N THR A 42 -7.75 6.30 -22.30
CA THR A 42 -6.52 5.88 -21.64
C THR A 42 -6.63 4.37 -21.54
N ASP A 43 -6.20 3.72 -22.61
CA ASP A 43 -5.94 2.29 -22.62
C ASP A 43 -5.03 1.99 -21.42
N ILE A 44 -5.45 1.03 -20.60
CA ILE A 44 -4.67 0.59 -19.44
C ILE A 44 -3.33 0.07 -19.93
N VAL A 45 -2.24 0.49 -19.28
CA VAL A 45 -0.91 -0.03 -19.61
C VAL A 45 -0.60 -1.23 -18.73
N VAL A 46 -0.37 -2.38 -19.35
CA VAL A 46 -0.07 -3.64 -18.66
C VAL A 46 1.38 -4.03 -18.95
N ALA A 47 2.18 -4.12 -17.91
CA ALA A 47 3.53 -4.69 -17.96
C ALA A 47 3.52 -6.15 -17.48
N VAL A 48 4.18 -7.02 -18.24
CA VAL A 48 4.43 -8.41 -17.86
C VAL A 48 5.93 -8.62 -17.66
N ASP A 49 6.28 -9.35 -16.62
CA ASP A 49 7.66 -9.64 -16.27
C ASP A 49 8.17 -10.89 -17.00
N LEU A 50 9.25 -10.73 -17.77
CA LEU A 50 10.09 -11.82 -18.25
C LEU A 50 11.54 -11.66 -17.77
N ALA A 51 11.83 -10.62 -16.97
CA ALA A 51 13.17 -10.29 -16.52
C ALA A 51 13.71 -11.26 -15.48
N HIS A 52 12.82 -11.93 -14.75
CA HIS A 52 13.14 -12.75 -13.59
C HIS A 52 13.00 -14.25 -13.87
N GLY A 53 13.15 -14.64 -15.13
CA GLY A 53 13.24 -16.04 -15.56
C GLY A 53 11.89 -16.71 -15.81
N GLU A 54 10.82 -15.94 -15.91
CA GLU A 54 9.53 -16.40 -16.41
C GLU A 54 9.65 -16.84 -17.87
N SER A 55 8.90 -17.87 -18.28
CA SER A 55 8.69 -18.17 -19.70
C SER A 55 7.59 -17.29 -20.29
N ASP A 56 7.62 -17.09 -21.60
CA ASP A 56 6.61 -16.37 -22.38
C ASP A 56 5.44 -17.27 -22.84
N LYS A 57 5.32 -18.51 -22.33
CA LYS A 57 4.28 -19.46 -22.78
C LYS A 57 2.90 -18.83 -22.67
N TYR A 58 2.17 -18.87 -23.79
CA TYR A 58 0.85 -18.25 -24.01
C TYR A 58 0.76 -16.73 -23.92
N LEU A 59 1.83 -16.01 -23.58
CA LEU A 59 1.79 -14.56 -23.48
C LEU A 59 1.33 -13.89 -24.78
N ASN A 60 1.86 -14.33 -25.94
CA ASN A 60 1.43 -13.83 -27.24
C ASN A 60 -0.06 -14.06 -27.53
N LEU A 61 -0.65 -15.15 -27.02
CA LEU A 61 -2.07 -15.44 -27.19
C LEU A 61 -2.92 -14.55 -26.27
N ILE A 62 -2.50 -14.37 -25.02
CA ILE A 62 -3.13 -13.44 -24.06
C ILE A 62 -3.15 -12.03 -24.66
N MET A 63 -2.00 -11.54 -25.11
CA MET A 63 -1.86 -10.22 -25.73
C MET A 63 -2.69 -10.07 -27.01
N GLY A 64 -2.82 -11.15 -27.79
CA GLY A 64 -3.65 -11.19 -28.99
C GLY A 64 -5.15 -11.24 -28.70
N ASN A 65 -5.57 -11.78 -27.55
CA ASN A 65 -6.97 -11.83 -27.12
C ASN A 65 -7.42 -10.53 -26.45
N ILE A 66 -6.55 -9.93 -25.64
CA ILE A 66 -6.83 -8.73 -24.85
C ILE A 66 -6.22 -7.52 -25.56
N THR A 67 -6.94 -6.97 -26.54
CA THR A 67 -6.42 -5.92 -27.43
C THR A 67 -6.82 -4.49 -27.03
N TRP A 68 -7.59 -4.32 -25.96
CA TRP A 68 -8.03 -3.01 -25.46
C TRP A 68 -7.10 -2.42 -24.39
N VAL A 69 -6.00 -3.10 -24.10
CA VAL A 69 -4.93 -2.63 -23.22
C VAL A 69 -3.67 -2.39 -24.03
N THR A 70 -2.79 -1.53 -23.51
CA THR A 70 -1.46 -1.33 -24.05
C THR A 70 -0.47 -2.24 -23.34
N TRP A 71 0.13 -3.17 -24.08
CA TRP A 71 1.09 -4.12 -23.51
C TRP A 71 2.52 -3.56 -23.46
N ARG A 72 3.24 -3.96 -22.42
CA ARG A 72 4.68 -3.79 -22.22
C ARG A 72 5.25 -5.12 -21.75
N ILE A 73 6.38 -5.52 -22.34
CA ILE A 73 7.14 -6.68 -21.90
C ILE A 73 8.39 -6.15 -21.23
N ILE A 74 8.64 -6.57 -19.98
CA ILE A 74 9.89 -6.32 -19.29
C ILE A 74 10.82 -7.48 -19.68
N GLU A 75 11.70 -7.22 -20.65
CA GLU A 75 12.51 -8.24 -21.30
C GLU A 75 13.48 -8.94 -20.33
N SER A 76 13.84 -10.19 -20.65
CA SER A 76 14.80 -11.01 -19.90
C SER A 76 16.06 -10.23 -19.49
N GLY A 77 16.38 -10.26 -18.19
CA GLY A 77 17.57 -9.59 -17.64
C GLY A 77 17.46 -8.07 -17.49
N THR A 78 16.29 -7.47 -17.76
CA THR A 78 16.04 -6.04 -17.55
C THR A 78 15.75 -5.76 -16.09
N THR A 79 16.52 -4.87 -15.46
CA THR A 79 16.20 -4.41 -14.10
C THR A 79 14.92 -3.59 -14.08
N ILE A 80 13.96 -3.95 -13.22
CA ILE A 80 12.73 -3.17 -13.03
C ILE A 80 13.06 -1.83 -12.33
N THR A 81 12.73 -0.73 -12.99
CA THR A 81 13.00 0.64 -12.50
C THR A 81 11.74 1.49 -12.48
N GLN A 82 11.78 2.62 -11.75
CA GLN A 82 10.65 3.57 -11.75
C GLN A 82 10.33 4.10 -13.15
N ASP A 83 11.34 4.30 -13.99
CA ASP A 83 11.13 4.79 -15.35
C ASP A 83 10.38 3.78 -16.21
N ILE A 84 10.73 2.49 -16.10
CA ILE A 84 10.02 1.39 -16.79
C ILE A 84 8.56 1.30 -16.34
N LEU A 85 8.29 1.55 -15.07
CA LEU A 85 6.94 1.47 -14.50
C LEU A 85 6.15 2.78 -14.57
N SER A 86 6.72 3.86 -15.13
CA SER A 86 6.19 5.21 -14.99
C SER A 86 4.80 5.42 -15.62
N ASP A 87 4.50 4.74 -16.73
CA ASP A 87 3.20 4.75 -17.40
C ASP A 87 2.38 3.47 -17.15
N VAL A 88 2.91 2.51 -16.38
CA VAL A 88 2.30 1.19 -16.15
C VAL A 88 1.19 1.28 -15.12
N ASP A 89 0.03 0.70 -15.39
CA ASP A 89 -1.11 0.62 -14.48
C ASP A 89 -1.26 -0.76 -13.83
N VAL A 90 -0.91 -1.81 -14.57
CA VAL A 90 -0.92 -3.19 -14.10
C VAL A 90 0.47 -3.79 -14.28
N LEU A 91 1.04 -4.36 -13.22
CA LEU A 91 2.26 -5.17 -13.28
C LEU A 91 1.91 -6.62 -12.95
N ILE A 92 2.25 -7.53 -13.85
CA ILE A 92 2.09 -8.97 -13.66
C ILE A 92 3.47 -9.61 -13.59
N ILE A 93 3.76 -10.21 -12.44
CA ILE A 93 4.93 -11.03 -12.17
C ILE A 93 4.40 -12.45 -12.15
N GLY A 94 4.75 -13.22 -13.19
CA GLY A 94 4.30 -14.59 -13.40
C GLY A 94 4.93 -15.55 -12.41
N GLN A 95 5.82 -16.42 -12.86
CA GLN A 95 6.50 -17.41 -12.03
C GLN A 95 8.01 -17.10 -11.95
N PRO A 96 8.44 -16.09 -11.15
CA PRO A 96 9.83 -15.69 -11.12
C PRO A 96 10.72 -16.81 -10.58
N THR A 97 11.87 -17.03 -11.22
CA THR A 97 12.91 -17.98 -10.81
C THR A 97 14.20 -17.28 -10.38
N ILE A 98 14.24 -15.95 -10.51
CA ILE A 98 15.36 -15.09 -10.15
C ILE A 98 14.86 -14.08 -9.12
N SER A 99 15.59 -13.92 -8.02
CA SER A 99 15.24 -12.94 -6.99
C SER A 99 15.41 -11.50 -7.46
N PHE A 100 14.51 -10.63 -7.02
CA PHE A 100 14.59 -9.19 -7.23
C PHE A 100 15.71 -8.55 -6.39
N SER A 101 16.35 -7.53 -6.95
CA SER A 101 17.25 -6.65 -6.19
C SER A 101 16.48 -5.71 -5.27
N LEU A 102 17.16 -5.13 -4.27
CA LEU A 102 16.57 -4.11 -3.39
C LEU A 102 16.06 -2.88 -4.15
N SER A 103 16.74 -2.50 -5.23
CA SER A 103 16.30 -1.40 -6.12
C SER A 103 14.98 -1.73 -6.81
N GLU A 104 14.78 -2.97 -7.24
CA GLU A 104 13.55 -3.43 -7.90
C GLU A 104 12.41 -3.50 -6.90
N TYR A 105 12.64 -4.10 -5.73
CA TYR A 105 11.70 -4.07 -4.61
C TYR A 105 11.21 -2.64 -4.32
N THR A 106 12.14 -1.69 -4.24
CA THR A 106 11.83 -0.27 -4.00
C THR A 106 11.09 0.37 -5.16
N ALA A 107 11.47 0.07 -6.41
CA ALA A 107 10.80 0.59 -7.60
C ALA A 107 9.35 0.12 -7.68
N ILE A 108 9.10 -1.19 -7.51
CA ILE A 108 7.76 -1.80 -7.53
C ILE A 108 6.92 -1.21 -6.40
N LYS A 109 7.45 -1.14 -5.17
CA LYS A 109 6.73 -0.55 -4.05
C LYS A 109 6.37 0.91 -4.32
N ASN A 110 7.34 1.74 -4.68
CA ASN A 110 7.10 3.15 -4.93
C ASN A 110 6.11 3.39 -6.07
N TRP A 111 6.20 2.59 -7.14
CA TRP A 111 5.22 2.61 -8.24
C TRP A 111 3.82 2.27 -7.73
N PHE A 112 3.68 1.19 -6.97
CA PHE A 112 2.39 0.75 -6.45
C PHE A 112 1.75 1.83 -5.57
N PHE A 113 2.51 2.46 -4.67
CA PHE A 113 2.02 3.52 -3.78
C PHE A 113 1.65 4.84 -4.50
N GLN A 114 1.82 4.96 -5.83
CA GLN A 114 1.26 6.09 -6.59
C GLN A 114 -0.27 6.05 -6.67
N GLY A 115 -0.88 4.89 -6.40
CA GLY A 115 -2.32 4.69 -6.40
C GLY A 115 -2.88 4.32 -7.77
N ASN A 116 -4.07 3.72 -7.77
CA ASN A 116 -4.75 3.20 -8.97
C ASN A 116 -3.92 2.15 -9.70
N LYS A 117 -3.20 1.29 -8.96
CA LYS A 117 -2.33 0.25 -9.52
C LYS A 117 -2.83 -1.14 -9.18
N VAL A 118 -2.55 -2.08 -10.08
CA VAL A 118 -2.78 -3.52 -9.86
C VAL A 118 -1.46 -4.27 -9.94
N LEU A 119 -1.12 -5.01 -8.89
CA LEU A 119 0.04 -5.89 -8.85
C LEU A 119 -0.44 -7.34 -8.77
N TRP A 120 -0.15 -8.15 -9.79
CA TRP A 120 -0.42 -9.58 -9.76
C TRP A 120 0.90 -10.34 -9.63
N ILE A 121 1.09 -11.02 -8.50
CA ILE A 121 2.23 -11.91 -8.25
C ILE A 121 1.72 -13.34 -8.25
N ALA A 122 2.27 -14.18 -9.12
CA ALA A 122 1.96 -15.59 -9.16
C ALA A 122 3.16 -16.43 -8.70
N GLY A 123 2.93 -17.68 -8.36
CA GLY A 123 4.02 -18.63 -8.11
C GLY A 123 3.66 -20.02 -8.61
N ASP A 124 4.20 -21.01 -7.91
CA ASP A 124 4.10 -22.43 -8.24
C ASP A 124 3.99 -23.24 -6.92
N SER A 125 3.82 -24.54 -7.06
CA SER A 125 4.08 -25.58 -6.07
C SER A 125 5.45 -25.46 -5.42
N ASP A 126 5.65 -26.17 -4.32
CA ASP A 126 6.98 -26.35 -3.71
C ASP A 126 7.81 -27.43 -4.44
N TYR A 127 7.29 -28.06 -5.50
CA TYR A 127 8.01 -29.12 -6.21
C TYR A 127 9.15 -28.60 -7.09
N GLY A 128 10.26 -29.34 -7.17
CA GLY A 128 11.40 -28.97 -7.99
C GLY A 128 12.04 -27.65 -7.52
N TYR A 129 12.04 -26.64 -8.39
CA TYR A 129 12.52 -25.28 -8.08
C TYR A 129 11.41 -24.34 -7.58
N GLY A 130 10.17 -24.83 -7.46
CA GLY A 130 9.04 -23.98 -7.11
C GLY A 130 9.07 -23.45 -5.68
N SER A 131 9.78 -24.12 -4.75
CA SER A 131 10.04 -23.58 -3.40
C SER A 131 10.81 -22.25 -3.44
N ASP A 132 11.76 -22.10 -4.38
CA ASP A 132 12.51 -20.84 -4.56
C ASP A 132 11.59 -19.75 -5.11
N THR A 133 10.72 -20.09 -6.07
CA THR A 133 9.69 -19.17 -6.59
C THR A 133 8.75 -18.70 -5.47
N GLN A 134 8.28 -19.59 -4.61
CA GLN A 134 7.42 -19.23 -3.48
C GLN A 134 8.12 -18.26 -2.52
N GLU A 135 9.40 -18.49 -2.21
CA GLU A 135 10.18 -17.60 -1.36
C GLU A 135 10.39 -16.21 -2.01
N ILE A 136 10.69 -16.17 -3.31
CA ILE A 136 10.82 -14.92 -4.09
C ILE A 136 9.52 -14.13 -4.05
N CYS A 137 8.39 -14.79 -4.31
CA CYS A 137 7.07 -14.15 -4.31
C CYS A 137 6.69 -13.64 -2.93
N ASN A 138 6.87 -14.45 -1.89
CA ASN A 138 6.57 -14.07 -0.51
C ASN A 138 7.45 -12.92 -0.02
N SER A 139 8.72 -12.88 -0.44
CA SER A 139 9.62 -11.76 -0.15
C SER A 139 9.12 -10.45 -0.77
N LEU A 140 8.65 -10.49 -2.02
CA LEU A 140 8.07 -9.32 -2.68
C LEU A 140 6.74 -8.88 -2.03
N LEU A 141 5.82 -9.82 -1.80
CA LEU A 141 4.53 -9.57 -1.14
C LEU A 141 4.74 -8.94 0.25
N GLU A 142 5.69 -9.47 1.03
CA GLU A 142 6.06 -8.90 2.33
C GLU A 142 6.67 -7.51 2.20
N PHE A 143 7.58 -7.30 1.24
CA PHE A 143 8.23 -6.01 1.05
C PHE A 143 7.24 -4.91 0.66
N VAL A 144 6.29 -5.21 -0.24
CA VAL A 144 5.21 -4.30 -0.63
C VAL A 144 4.33 -3.98 0.56
N GLY A 145 4.06 -4.98 1.41
CA GLY A 145 3.34 -4.82 2.68
C GLY A 145 1.94 -5.44 2.70
N THR A 146 1.58 -6.24 1.69
CA THR A 146 0.33 -7.02 1.69
C THR A 146 0.40 -8.13 2.74
N LYS A 147 -0.77 -8.57 3.21
CA LYS A 147 -0.91 -9.73 4.10
C LYS A 147 -0.90 -11.05 3.34
N LEU A 148 -1.21 -11.06 2.04
CA LEU A 148 -1.28 -12.28 1.24
C LEU A 148 0.08 -12.98 1.14
N ARG A 149 0.10 -14.30 1.25
CA ARG A 149 1.28 -15.14 1.01
C ARG A 149 0.90 -16.38 0.22
N LEU A 150 1.85 -16.84 -0.60
CA LEU A 150 1.83 -18.19 -1.11
C LEU A 150 2.16 -19.13 0.05
N GLU A 151 1.37 -20.17 0.22
CA GLU A 151 1.73 -21.27 1.12
C GLU A 151 3.01 -21.95 0.62
N LEU A 152 3.89 -22.35 1.53
CA LEU A 152 5.14 -23.03 1.25
C LEU A 152 4.89 -24.55 1.12
N ALA A 153 4.05 -24.90 0.15
CA ALA A 153 3.53 -26.25 -0.04
C ALA A 153 3.03 -26.43 -1.49
N SER A 154 2.48 -27.60 -1.79
CA SER A 154 1.64 -27.80 -2.98
C SER A 154 0.24 -28.25 -2.62
N ILE A 155 -0.71 -27.96 -3.51
CA ILE A 155 -2.08 -28.46 -3.44
C ILE A 155 -2.29 -29.49 -4.54
N TYR A 156 -2.75 -30.67 -4.14
CA TYR A 156 -3.08 -31.78 -5.02
C TYR A 156 -4.56 -32.15 -4.90
N ASP A 157 -5.11 -32.78 -5.94
CA ASP A 157 -6.47 -33.31 -5.93
C ASP A 157 -6.55 -34.58 -6.79
N ASP A 158 -6.87 -35.72 -6.17
CA ASP A 158 -6.94 -37.01 -6.87
C ASP A 158 -8.21 -37.18 -7.70
N ILE A 159 -9.23 -36.33 -7.50
CA ILE A 159 -10.55 -36.42 -8.12
C ILE A 159 -10.72 -35.35 -9.21
N HIS A 160 -10.44 -34.10 -8.87
CA HIS A 160 -10.62 -32.95 -9.78
C HIS A 160 -9.28 -32.55 -10.38
N ASN A 161 -8.80 -33.36 -11.32
CA ASN A 161 -7.52 -33.11 -11.99
C ASN A 161 -7.52 -33.48 -13.48
N ALA A 162 -6.51 -32.95 -14.20
CA ALA A 162 -6.22 -33.33 -15.58
C ALA A 162 -5.22 -34.51 -15.65
N GLN A 163 -5.71 -35.73 -15.39
CA GLN A 163 -4.99 -37.03 -15.38
C GLN A 163 -3.95 -37.27 -14.28
N ARG A 164 -3.49 -36.25 -13.55
CA ARG A 164 -2.55 -36.40 -12.44
C ARG A 164 -2.92 -35.44 -11.32
N PHE A 165 -2.75 -35.89 -10.08
CA PHE A 165 -3.16 -35.18 -8.87
C PHE A 165 -2.64 -33.75 -8.74
N TYR A 166 -1.48 -33.43 -9.32
CA TYR A 166 -0.88 -32.11 -9.28
C TYR A 166 -1.41 -31.15 -10.37
N ARG A 167 -2.30 -31.61 -11.26
CA ARG A 167 -2.89 -30.81 -12.34
C ARG A 167 -4.30 -30.42 -11.95
N VAL A 168 -4.40 -29.58 -10.94
CA VAL A 168 -5.63 -29.33 -10.20
C VAL A 168 -6.61 -28.53 -11.06
N LEU A 169 -7.84 -29.02 -11.16
CA LEU A 169 -8.95 -28.30 -11.75
C LEU A 169 -9.64 -27.47 -10.66
N THR A 170 -9.81 -26.18 -10.90
CA THR A 170 -10.30 -25.23 -9.90
C THR A 170 -11.64 -24.62 -10.29
N ARG A 171 -12.27 -23.95 -9.32
CA ARG A 171 -13.54 -23.23 -9.49
C ARG A 171 -13.32 -21.74 -9.30
N VAL A 172 -13.79 -20.94 -10.25
CA VAL A 172 -13.79 -19.47 -10.15
C VAL A 172 -15.05 -19.04 -9.40
N ILE A 173 -14.92 -18.78 -8.11
CA ILE A 173 -16.01 -18.41 -7.20
C ILE A 173 -15.56 -17.20 -6.39
N PRO A 174 -15.56 -16.00 -7.00
CA PRO A 174 -15.12 -14.80 -6.31
C PRO A 174 -16.08 -14.45 -5.17
N ASP A 175 -15.53 -13.89 -4.09
CA ASP A 175 -16.34 -13.25 -3.05
C ASP A 175 -17.23 -12.18 -3.70
N ASN A 176 -18.53 -12.19 -3.38
CA ASN A 176 -19.50 -11.28 -3.99
C ASN A 176 -19.45 -9.89 -3.35
N ILE A 177 -18.50 -9.08 -3.81
CA ILE A 177 -18.28 -7.69 -3.40
C ILE A 177 -18.68 -6.78 -4.57
N THR A 178 -19.91 -6.30 -4.55
CA THR A 178 -20.54 -5.59 -5.67
C THR A 178 -19.84 -4.26 -5.98
N GLU A 179 -19.44 -3.54 -4.93
CA GLU A 179 -18.72 -2.26 -5.01
C GLU A 179 -17.34 -2.38 -5.68
N LEU A 180 -16.77 -3.59 -5.71
CA LEU A 180 -15.51 -3.90 -6.38
C LEU A 180 -15.70 -4.67 -7.70
N TYR A 181 -16.94 -4.82 -8.20
CA TYR A 181 -17.23 -5.49 -9.48
C TYR A 181 -16.71 -6.93 -9.60
N THR A 182 -16.55 -7.63 -8.47
CA THR A 182 -16.01 -9.00 -8.39
C THR A 182 -16.81 -10.02 -9.21
N PHE A 183 -18.09 -9.78 -9.45
CA PHE A 183 -18.93 -10.60 -10.33
C PHE A 183 -18.39 -10.73 -11.76
N THR A 184 -17.60 -9.76 -12.22
CA THR A 184 -16.97 -9.76 -13.56
C THR A 184 -16.02 -10.95 -13.72
N ILE A 185 -15.36 -11.36 -12.64
CA ILE A 185 -14.31 -12.38 -12.66
C ILE A 185 -14.86 -13.75 -13.09
N SER A 186 -16.06 -14.12 -12.63
CA SER A 186 -16.69 -15.41 -12.92
C SER A 186 -17.71 -15.37 -14.07
N GLU A 187 -17.78 -14.26 -14.81
CA GLU A 187 -18.73 -14.12 -15.92
C GLU A 187 -18.42 -15.16 -17.01
N ASN A 188 -19.44 -15.89 -17.48
CA ASN A 188 -19.35 -16.93 -18.50
C ASN A 188 -18.40 -18.11 -18.22
N ILE A 189 -17.85 -18.24 -17.00
CA ILE A 189 -17.07 -19.41 -16.60
C ILE A 189 -18.01 -20.57 -16.30
N VAL A 190 -17.93 -21.64 -17.10
CA VAL A 190 -18.74 -22.86 -16.98
C VAL A 190 -17.88 -24.12 -16.85
N ASN A 191 -16.61 -24.07 -17.26
CA ASN A 191 -15.60 -25.10 -17.11
C ASN A 191 -14.55 -24.68 -16.06
N PRO A 192 -13.78 -25.62 -15.51
CA PRO A 192 -12.72 -25.29 -14.57
C PRO A 192 -11.58 -24.50 -15.21
N VAL A 193 -10.82 -23.80 -14.37
CA VAL A 193 -9.49 -23.27 -14.72
C VAL A 193 -8.44 -24.25 -14.21
N LEU A 194 -7.48 -24.60 -15.05
CA LEU A 194 -6.35 -25.45 -14.66
C LEU A 194 -5.34 -24.63 -13.86
N MET A 195 -4.83 -25.22 -12.78
CA MET A 195 -3.60 -24.75 -12.14
C MET A 195 -2.62 -25.93 -12.07
N HIS A 196 -1.45 -25.80 -12.70
CA HIS A 196 -0.54 -26.92 -12.97
C HIS A 196 0.60 -26.95 -11.94
N GLY A 197 0.35 -27.70 -10.86
CA GLY A 197 1.24 -27.76 -9.71
C GLY A 197 1.05 -26.53 -8.82
N PRO A 198 -0.16 -26.25 -8.31
CA PRO A 198 -0.34 -25.00 -7.59
C PRO A 198 0.05 -25.08 -6.13
N THR A 199 0.21 -23.92 -5.51
CA THR A 199 0.09 -23.73 -4.06
C THR A 199 -1.23 -23.05 -3.66
N ALA A 200 -1.53 -23.02 -2.37
CA ALA A 200 -2.63 -22.23 -1.82
C ALA A 200 -2.16 -20.80 -1.49
N ILE A 201 -3.13 -19.90 -1.35
CA ILE A 201 -2.94 -18.58 -0.78
C ILE A 201 -3.38 -18.60 0.67
N ILE A 202 -2.56 -18.02 1.54
CA ILE A 202 -2.84 -17.76 2.95
C ILE A 202 -2.67 -16.25 3.21
N TRP A 203 -2.91 -15.81 4.44
CA TRP A 203 -2.52 -14.47 4.85
C TRP A 203 -1.78 -14.46 6.18
N VAL A 204 -0.91 -13.46 6.36
CA VAL A 204 -0.09 -13.28 7.55
C VAL A 204 -0.45 -11.94 8.20
N ASP A 205 -0.73 -11.98 9.50
CA ASP A 205 -1.09 -10.80 10.26
C ASP A 205 0.13 -9.97 10.70
N GLU A 206 -0.14 -8.86 11.41
CA GLU A 206 0.92 -7.97 11.92
C GLU A 206 1.81 -8.65 12.97
N THR A 207 1.33 -9.73 13.60
CA THR A 207 2.07 -10.53 14.59
C THR A 207 2.92 -11.64 13.96
N LYS A 208 2.92 -11.73 12.63
CA LYS A 208 3.57 -12.80 11.84
C LYS A 208 2.93 -14.17 12.03
N THR A 209 1.65 -14.19 12.38
CA THR A 209 0.83 -15.40 12.45
C THR A 209 0.18 -15.64 11.10
N SER A 210 0.27 -16.87 10.60
CA SER A 210 -0.42 -17.32 9.39
C SER A 210 -1.88 -17.68 9.69
N HIS A 211 -2.78 -17.36 8.76
CA HIS A 211 -4.22 -17.55 8.89
C HIS A 211 -4.82 -18.15 7.62
N ASP A 212 -5.88 -18.93 7.82
CA ASP A 212 -6.59 -19.64 6.76
C ASP A 212 -7.67 -18.74 6.14
N PRO A 213 -7.55 -18.31 4.86
CA PRO A 213 -8.55 -17.46 4.23
C PRO A 213 -9.89 -18.16 3.97
N VAL A 214 -9.96 -19.49 4.11
CA VAL A 214 -11.23 -20.22 4.04
C VAL A 214 -12.14 -19.79 5.18
N ASP A 215 -11.61 -19.73 6.41
CA ASP A 215 -12.37 -19.52 7.65
C ASP A 215 -12.12 -18.15 8.30
N GLU A 216 -10.95 -17.55 8.08
CA GLU A 216 -10.50 -16.30 8.69
C GLU A 216 -10.30 -15.21 7.63
N VAL A 217 -11.06 -14.11 7.75
CA VAL A 217 -11.05 -13.00 6.79
C VAL A 217 -10.58 -11.70 7.42
N TYR A 218 -10.03 -10.80 6.61
CA TYR A 218 -9.70 -9.43 7.00
C TYR A 218 -10.24 -8.42 5.98
N SER A 219 -10.35 -7.15 6.40
CA SER A 219 -10.83 -6.08 5.52
C SER A 219 -9.94 -5.94 4.29
N GLY A 220 -10.55 -6.00 3.11
CA GLY A 220 -9.86 -5.91 1.82
C GLY A 220 -9.50 -7.26 1.20
N LEU A 221 -9.62 -8.38 1.92
CA LEU A 221 -9.45 -9.72 1.34
C LEU A 221 -10.58 -10.04 0.36
N ILE A 222 -10.22 -10.57 -0.80
CA ILE A 222 -11.12 -11.05 -1.85
C ILE A 222 -10.65 -12.44 -2.28
N ARG A 223 -11.44 -13.47 -2.04
CA ARG A 223 -11.12 -14.83 -2.49
C ARG A 223 -11.70 -15.02 -3.89
N ILE A 224 -10.94 -15.63 -4.80
CA ILE A 224 -11.26 -15.61 -6.24
C ILE A 224 -11.41 -17.02 -6.79
N VAL A 225 -10.35 -17.83 -6.68
CA VAL A 225 -10.32 -19.20 -7.21
C VAL A 225 -10.13 -20.18 -6.08
N TRP A 226 -10.84 -21.29 -6.13
CA TRP A 226 -10.88 -22.31 -5.10
C TRP A 226 -10.59 -23.69 -5.67
N SER A 227 -9.88 -24.53 -4.90
CA SER A 227 -9.86 -25.96 -5.17
C SER A 227 -11.24 -26.58 -4.88
N TYR A 228 -11.44 -27.84 -5.26
CA TYR A 228 -12.56 -28.64 -4.75
C TYR A 228 -12.31 -29.09 -3.31
N ASP A 229 -13.33 -29.62 -2.65
CA ASP A 229 -13.29 -30.14 -1.27
C ASP A 229 -12.65 -31.54 -1.18
N THR A 230 -12.10 -32.04 -2.28
CA THR A 230 -11.34 -33.29 -2.37
C THR A 230 -9.82 -33.06 -2.39
N ALA A 231 -9.40 -31.80 -2.39
CA ALA A 231 -7.99 -31.44 -2.45
C ALA A 231 -7.28 -31.68 -1.10
N TYR A 232 -5.95 -31.71 -1.15
CA TYR A 232 -5.09 -31.87 0.01
C TYR A 232 -3.76 -31.14 -0.19
N VAL A 233 -3.15 -30.70 0.91
CA VAL A 233 -1.82 -30.10 0.91
C VAL A 233 -0.74 -31.17 0.94
N THR A 234 0.40 -30.90 0.32
CA THR A 234 1.61 -31.72 0.41
C THR A 234 2.86 -30.86 0.64
N ASP A 235 3.89 -31.46 1.22
CA ASP A 235 5.21 -30.87 1.49
C ASP A 235 6.21 -31.69 0.66
N ASN A 236 6.51 -31.21 -0.55
CA ASN A 236 7.44 -31.85 -1.47
C ASN A 236 8.89 -31.45 -1.18
N ASN A 237 9.13 -30.18 -0.86
CA ASN A 237 10.46 -29.64 -0.61
C ASN A 237 10.44 -28.60 0.52
N PRO A 238 11.56 -28.45 1.26
CA PRO A 238 11.68 -27.40 2.25
C PRO A 238 11.57 -26.00 1.61
N PRO A 239 11.19 -24.96 2.39
CA PRO A 239 10.83 -25.02 3.81
C PRO A 239 9.46 -25.66 4.05
N LYS A 240 9.17 -25.99 5.32
CA LYS A 240 7.87 -26.57 5.69
C LYS A 240 6.73 -25.58 5.41
N PRO A 241 5.51 -26.09 5.17
CA PRO A 241 4.30 -25.29 5.12
C PRO A 241 4.18 -24.33 6.33
N MET A 242 3.74 -23.11 6.04
CA MET A 242 3.54 -22.01 6.99
C MET A 242 2.28 -22.19 7.83
N LEU A 243 1.20 -22.73 7.25
CA LEU A 243 -0.09 -22.87 7.91
C LEU A 243 -0.59 -24.31 7.89
N TYR A 244 -0.76 -24.87 6.68
CA TYR A 244 -1.42 -26.15 6.54
C TYR A 244 -0.50 -27.33 6.87
N ASN A 245 -1.08 -28.42 7.36
CA ASN A 245 -0.37 -29.63 7.71
C ASN A 245 -0.79 -30.79 6.79
N PRO A 246 0.12 -31.37 5.99
CA PRO A 246 -0.19 -32.50 5.08
C PRO A 246 -0.84 -33.72 5.74
N LEU A 247 -0.75 -33.87 7.06
CA LEU A 247 -1.40 -34.97 7.79
C LEU A 247 -2.87 -34.70 8.13
N TYR A 248 -3.29 -33.43 8.17
CA TYR A 248 -4.61 -33.03 8.66
C TYR A 248 -5.43 -32.28 7.61
N ASP A 249 -4.78 -31.51 6.75
CA ASP A 249 -5.39 -30.70 5.71
C ASP A 249 -5.57 -31.52 4.42
N VAL A 250 -6.41 -32.54 4.54
CA VAL A 250 -6.81 -33.47 3.47
C VAL A 250 -8.32 -33.43 3.27
N ASN A 251 -8.79 -33.65 2.04
CA ASN A 251 -10.20 -33.58 1.66
C ASN A 251 -10.86 -32.26 2.12
N ARG A 252 -10.26 -31.15 1.70
CA ARG A 252 -10.80 -29.81 1.96
C ARG A 252 -10.52 -28.87 0.79
N SER A 253 -11.23 -27.74 0.78
CA SER A 253 -10.96 -26.67 -0.19
C SER A 253 -9.89 -25.71 0.31
N PHE A 254 -9.17 -25.14 -0.64
CA PHE A 254 -8.14 -24.12 -0.45
C PHE A 254 -8.42 -22.93 -1.37
N VAL A 255 -8.08 -21.74 -0.93
CA VAL A 255 -8.05 -20.54 -1.79
C VAL A 255 -6.79 -20.60 -2.62
N MET A 256 -6.94 -20.57 -3.94
CA MET A 256 -5.85 -20.75 -4.91
C MET A 256 -5.45 -19.43 -5.58
N VAL A 257 -6.39 -18.48 -5.63
CA VAL A 257 -6.17 -17.09 -6.05
C VAL A 257 -6.94 -16.20 -5.09
N ALA A 258 -6.26 -15.20 -4.54
CA ALA A 258 -6.87 -14.16 -3.71
C ALA A 258 -6.34 -12.79 -4.09
N ALA A 259 -7.08 -11.76 -3.70
CA ALA A 259 -6.65 -10.38 -3.81
C ALA A 259 -6.81 -9.63 -2.50
N GLU A 260 -6.03 -8.56 -2.35
CA GLU A 260 -6.13 -7.60 -1.27
C GLU A 260 -6.34 -6.22 -1.88
N TYR A 261 -7.49 -5.61 -1.57
CA TYR A 261 -7.82 -4.27 -2.00
C TYR A 261 -7.48 -3.24 -0.93
N TRP A 262 -6.66 -2.27 -1.30
CA TRP A 262 -6.28 -1.13 -0.48
C TRP A 262 -7.06 0.10 -0.89
N GLU A 263 -8.15 0.33 -0.18
CA GLU A 263 -9.07 1.43 -0.48
C GLU A 263 -8.37 2.80 -0.45
N GLU A 264 -7.43 3.04 0.47
CA GLU A 264 -6.75 4.34 0.60
C GLU A 264 -6.07 4.80 -0.70
N TYR A 265 -5.46 3.87 -1.43
CA TYR A 265 -4.71 4.14 -2.66
C TYR A 265 -5.46 3.73 -3.93
N ASN A 266 -6.64 3.11 -3.81
CA ASN A 266 -7.29 2.37 -4.91
C ASN A 266 -6.34 1.36 -5.56
N ASN A 267 -5.71 0.54 -4.72
CA ASN A 267 -4.69 -0.40 -5.14
C ASN A 267 -5.20 -1.83 -4.97
N LEU A 268 -4.83 -2.71 -5.89
CA LEU A 268 -5.18 -4.12 -5.84
C LEU A 268 -3.91 -4.97 -5.92
N ILE A 269 -3.71 -5.86 -4.96
CA ILE A 269 -2.72 -6.93 -5.05
C ILE A 269 -3.47 -8.23 -5.34
N VAL A 270 -3.03 -9.01 -6.34
CA VAL A 270 -3.50 -10.36 -6.60
C VAL A 270 -2.34 -11.32 -6.33
N ALA A 271 -2.58 -12.36 -5.53
CA ALA A 271 -1.67 -13.47 -5.34
C ALA A 271 -2.30 -14.75 -5.90
N SER A 272 -1.56 -15.51 -6.72
CA SER A 272 -2.04 -16.78 -7.26
C SER A 272 -1.01 -17.90 -7.10
N GLY A 273 -1.49 -19.10 -6.76
CA GLY A 273 -0.65 -20.28 -6.61
C GLY A 273 -0.18 -20.91 -7.92
N GLU A 274 -0.60 -20.35 -9.07
CA GLU A 274 -0.15 -20.68 -10.42
C GLU A 274 -0.12 -19.38 -11.23
N SER A 275 0.71 -19.34 -12.27
CA SER A 275 0.89 -18.21 -13.14
C SER A 275 -0.17 -18.09 -14.25
N PRO A 276 -0.60 -16.86 -14.62
CA PRO A 276 -1.49 -16.65 -15.77
C PRO A 276 -0.80 -16.96 -17.11
N TYR A 277 0.53 -16.89 -17.17
CA TYR A 277 1.35 -17.22 -18.35
C TYR A 277 2.66 -17.91 -17.91
N GLY A 278 3.44 -18.47 -18.84
CA GLY A 278 4.84 -18.84 -18.57
C GLY A 278 5.10 -20.06 -17.68
N GLY A 279 4.13 -20.54 -16.89
CA GLY A 279 4.25 -21.82 -16.18
C GLY A 279 4.37 -23.01 -17.14
N TYR A 280 4.60 -24.21 -16.61
CA TYR A 280 4.65 -25.42 -17.44
C TYR A 280 3.36 -25.59 -18.24
N GLU A 281 2.21 -25.39 -17.60
CA GLU A 281 0.90 -25.23 -18.23
C GLU A 281 0.08 -24.20 -17.42
N PRO A 282 0.14 -22.91 -17.79
CA PRO A 282 -0.38 -21.83 -16.95
C PRO A 282 -1.91 -21.75 -17.01
N MET A 283 -2.51 -20.91 -16.15
CA MET A 283 -3.97 -20.76 -16.03
C MET A 283 -4.69 -20.39 -17.34
N PHE A 284 -3.98 -19.82 -18.33
CA PHE A 284 -4.55 -19.50 -19.64
C PHE A 284 -4.92 -20.73 -20.50
N ALA A 285 -4.48 -21.94 -20.15
CA ALA A 285 -4.76 -23.14 -20.94
C ALA A 285 -6.28 -23.29 -21.23
N TRP A 286 -6.64 -23.50 -22.50
CA TRP A 286 -8.03 -23.74 -22.93
C TRP A 286 -8.40 -25.23 -22.99
N GLU A 287 -7.38 -26.09 -23.04
CA GLU A 287 -7.53 -27.53 -22.97
C GLU A 287 -6.26 -28.16 -22.42
N TYR A 288 -6.39 -29.19 -21.59
CA TYR A 288 -5.25 -30.01 -21.18
C TYR A 288 -5.67 -31.47 -20.97
N TYR A 289 -5.00 -32.40 -21.66
CA TYR A 289 -5.32 -33.83 -21.61
C TYR A 289 -6.81 -34.16 -21.89
N ASN A 290 -7.40 -33.52 -22.91
CA ASN A 290 -8.82 -33.63 -23.28
C ASN A 290 -9.81 -33.10 -22.22
N VAL A 291 -9.35 -32.31 -21.25
CA VAL A 291 -10.21 -31.53 -20.36
C VAL A 291 -10.37 -30.15 -20.96
N THR A 292 -11.60 -29.74 -21.27
CA THR A 292 -11.94 -28.37 -21.69
C THR A 292 -11.85 -27.43 -20.48
N LEU A 293 -11.24 -26.26 -20.68
CA LEU A 293 -10.94 -25.29 -19.63
C LEU A 293 -11.37 -23.88 -20.06
N ASP A 294 -11.75 -23.06 -19.09
CA ASP A 294 -12.09 -21.65 -19.33
C ASP A 294 -10.95 -20.70 -18.97
N GLY A 295 -9.71 -21.17 -19.12
CA GLY A 295 -8.50 -20.38 -18.86
C GLY A 295 -8.49 -19.02 -19.58
N PRO A 296 -8.71 -18.96 -20.92
CA PRO A 296 -8.72 -17.70 -21.64
C PRO A 296 -9.80 -16.73 -21.16
N GLU A 297 -11.03 -17.21 -20.91
CA GLU A 297 -12.14 -16.38 -20.41
C GLU A 297 -11.83 -15.85 -19.00
N PHE A 298 -11.27 -16.70 -18.12
CA PHE A 298 -10.88 -16.28 -16.77
C PHE A 298 -9.82 -15.18 -16.81
N ILE A 299 -8.76 -15.35 -17.59
CA ILE A 299 -7.72 -14.32 -17.74
C ILE A 299 -8.31 -13.04 -18.34
N GLU A 300 -9.18 -13.15 -19.35
CA GLU A 300 -9.87 -12.00 -19.93
C GLU A 300 -10.70 -11.24 -18.88
N ASN A 301 -11.45 -11.96 -18.05
CA ASN A 301 -12.29 -11.39 -17.00
C ASN A 301 -11.49 -10.71 -15.89
N MET A 302 -10.31 -11.25 -15.55
CA MET A 302 -9.39 -10.57 -14.62
C MET A 302 -8.98 -9.19 -15.16
N PHE A 303 -8.70 -9.06 -16.46
CA PHE A 303 -8.35 -7.77 -17.07
C PHE A 303 -9.54 -6.82 -17.16
N LYS A 304 -10.74 -7.30 -17.49
CA LYS A 304 -11.97 -6.51 -17.40
C LYS A 304 -12.19 -6.00 -15.97
N TRP A 305 -11.91 -6.84 -14.97
CA TRP A 305 -12.01 -6.45 -13.57
C TRP A 305 -10.97 -5.40 -13.18
N PHE A 306 -9.71 -5.56 -13.57
CA PHE A 306 -8.65 -4.56 -13.37
C PHE A 306 -9.04 -3.22 -13.98
N GLU A 307 -9.67 -3.22 -15.15
CA GLU A 307 -10.19 -2.01 -15.78
C GLU A 307 -11.28 -1.33 -14.97
N LYS A 308 -12.18 -2.10 -14.35
CA LYS A 308 -13.16 -1.52 -13.41
C LYS A 308 -12.48 -0.86 -12.22
N ILE A 309 -11.47 -1.51 -11.63
CA ILE A 309 -10.73 -0.94 -10.49
C ILE A 309 -9.98 0.35 -10.89
N ILE A 310 -9.22 0.32 -11.98
CA ILE A 310 -8.36 1.44 -12.38
C ILE A 310 -9.17 2.63 -12.90
N ILE A 311 -10.16 2.37 -13.76
CA ILE A 311 -10.89 3.44 -14.47
C ILE A 311 -12.14 3.87 -13.69
N HIS A 312 -12.93 2.94 -13.16
CA HIS A 312 -14.24 3.27 -12.59
C HIS A 312 -14.16 3.63 -11.11
N LEU A 313 -13.19 3.08 -10.37
CA LEU A 313 -12.93 3.42 -8.98
C LEU A 313 -11.76 4.40 -8.81
N TYR A 314 -11.33 5.04 -9.90
CA TYR A 314 -10.20 5.97 -9.93
C TYR A 314 -10.27 6.97 -8.77
N LYS A 315 -9.21 6.97 -7.96
CA LYS A 315 -8.98 7.96 -6.91
C LYS A 315 -7.85 8.88 -7.35
N PRO A 316 -8.09 10.19 -7.50
CA PRO A 316 -7.02 11.11 -7.87
C PRO A 316 -5.91 11.02 -6.80
N PRO A 317 -4.62 11.01 -7.20
CA PRO A 317 -3.52 10.91 -6.26
C PRO A 317 -3.67 11.93 -5.15
N SER A 318 -3.75 11.47 -3.90
CA SER A 318 -3.75 12.33 -2.73
C SER A 318 -2.52 13.23 -2.83
N THR A 319 -2.72 14.54 -2.88
CA THR A 319 -1.62 15.51 -2.96
C THR A 319 -0.96 15.59 -1.59
N THR A 320 -0.23 14.55 -1.22
CA THR A 320 0.55 14.52 0.01
C THR A 320 1.72 15.48 -0.21
N SER A 321 1.54 16.71 0.26
CA SER A 321 2.64 17.67 0.37
C SER A 321 3.64 17.07 1.36
N SER A 322 4.71 16.45 0.86
CA SER A 322 5.79 15.96 1.69
C SER A 322 6.51 17.16 2.33
N LEU A 323 6.09 17.55 3.52
CA LEU A 323 6.89 18.40 4.39
C LEU A 323 8.05 17.55 4.91
N THR A 324 9.21 17.67 4.28
CA THR A 324 10.44 17.06 4.76
C THR A 324 10.91 17.83 6.00
N GLU A 325 10.43 17.45 7.18
CA GLU A 325 11.03 17.91 8.44
C GLU A 325 12.42 17.27 8.58
N THR A 326 13.46 18.07 8.41
CA THR A 326 14.84 17.64 8.67
C THR A 326 15.13 17.81 10.15
N THR A 327 15.08 16.71 10.91
CA THR A 327 15.42 16.71 12.34
C THR A 327 16.89 16.34 12.50
N THR A 328 17.77 17.33 12.67
CA THR A 328 19.19 17.10 12.96
C THR A 328 19.35 16.67 14.42
N LEU A 329 19.59 15.38 14.67
CA LEU A 329 19.91 14.85 16.00
C LEU A 329 21.41 14.98 16.29
N THR A 330 21.79 15.94 17.12
CA THR A 330 23.15 16.07 17.64
C THR A 330 23.34 15.16 18.85
N ARG A 331 24.05 14.04 18.69
CA ARG A 331 24.40 13.15 19.82
C ARG A 331 25.56 13.75 20.62
N ILE A 332 25.32 14.13 21.87
CA ILE A 332 26.33 14.62 22.82
C ILE A 332 26.75 13.45 23.73
N SER A 333 28.06 13.19 23.81
CA SER A 333 28.66 12.23 24.75
C SER A 333 29.51 12.98 25.77
N THR A 334 29.26 12.76 27.07
CA THR A 334 29.90 13.49 28.18
C THR A 334 30.90 12.61 28.92
N LYS A 335 32.10 13.14 29.23
CA LYS A 335 33.09 12.54 30.14
C LYS A 335 33.52 13.57 31.18
N THR A 336 33.56 13.17 32.46
CA THR A 336 33.67 14.08 33.63
C THR A 336 35.09 14.16 34.20
N ILE A 337 35.59 15.38 34.47
CA ILE A 337 36.78 15.68 35.31
C ILE A 337 36.52 17.01 36.07
N THR A 338 36.92 17.12 37.34
CA THR A 338 36.50 18.19 38.29
C THR A 338 37.64 19.15 38.68
N ARG A 339 37.44 20.50 38.60
CA ARG A 339 38.19 21.55 39.34
C ARG A 339 37.46 22.94 39.32
N THR A 340 37.60 23.74 40.39
CA THR A 340 36.77 24.94 40.73
C THR A 340 37.44 26.30 40.45
N GLU A 341 36.72 27.28 39.85
CA GLU A 341 36.93 28.76 39.95
C GLU A 341 35.79 29.57 39.26
N THR A 342 35.55 30.82 39.69
CA THR A 342 34.32 31.66 39.46
C THR A 342 34.42 32.59 38.23
N ILE A 343 33.43 32.58 37.32
CA ILE A 343 33.33 33.50 36.15
C ILE A 343 31.88 34.00 35.97
N ILE A 344 31.71 35.29 35.59
CA ILE A 344 30.44 35.91 35.19
C ILE A 344 30.20 35.62 33.69
N GLN A 345 29.05 35.06 33.33
CA GLN A 345 28.70 34.76 31.93
C GLN A 345 27.40 35.43 31.48
N THR A 346 27.47 36.12 30.34
CA THR A 346 26.33 36.73 29.64
C THR A 346 25.89 35.81 28.52
N TYR A 347 24.59 35.50 28.43
CA TYR A 347 24.04 34.70 27.34
C TYR A 347 23.22 35.59 26.39
N GLN A 348 23.51 35.50 25.09
CA GLN A 348 22.66 36.03 24.03
C GLN A 348 22.08 34.85 23.25
N THR A 349 20.77 34.84 23.06
CA THR A 349 20.11 33.85 22.19
C THR A 349 19.47 34.60 21.03
N THR A 350 19.80 34.22 19.80
CA THR A 350 19.20 34.77 18.59
C THR A 350 18.22 33.74 18.04
N LEU A 351 16.96 34.11 17.89
CA LEU A 351 15.94 33.25 17.28
C LEU A 351 15.66 33.77 15.87
N THR A 352 16.01 32.99 14.85
CA THR A 352 15.72 33.33 13.46
C THR A 352 14.51 32.52 13.01
N LYS A 353 13.40 33.21 12.71
CA LYS A 353 12.23 32.59 12.09
C LYS A 353 12.15 33.06 10.63
N THR A 354 12.35 32.15 9.69
CA THR A 354 12.19 32.40 8.26
C THR A 354 10.74 32.08 7.88
N ILE A 355 10.01 33.06 7.36
CA ILE A 355 8.67 32.85 6.81
C ILE A 355 8.75 33.20 5.32
N ASN A 356 8.56 32.20 4.46
CA ASN A 356 8.61 32.39 3.00
C ASN A 356 7.26 32.84 2.47
N TYR A 357 7.14 34.15 2.22
CA TYR A 357 6.19 34.71 1.25
C TYR A 357 6.87 35.90 0.57
N ASN A 358 7.26 35.74 -0.71
CA ASN A 358 7.68 36.70 -1.76
C ASN A 358 8.20 38.14 -1.46
N GLN A 359 8.52 38.53 -0.22
CA GLN A 359 9.31 39.69 0.18
C GLN A 359 10.00 39.40 1.51
N THR A 360 11.32 39.53 1.55
CA THR A 360 12.13 39.27 2.75
C THR A 360 12.01 40.43 3.74
N SER A 361 11.55 40.17 4.96
CA SER A 361 11.65 41.11 6.08
C SER A 361 12.14 40.37 7.33
N THR A 362 13.22 40.87 7.93
CA THR A 362 13.84 40.30 9.14
C THR A 362 13.31 41.03 10.37
N ILE A 363 12.74 40.31 11.34
CA ILE A 363 12.36 40.87 12.64
C ILE A 363 13.30 40.31 13.70
N THR A 364 14.02 41.20 14.39
CA THR A 364 14.91 40.87 15.50
C THR A 364 14.23 41.25 16.81
N ILE A 365 14.05 40.29 17.72
CA ILE A 365 13.58 40.56 19.09
C ILE A 365 14.68 40.17 20.07
N ILE A 366 15.03 41.12 20.94
CA ILE A 366 16.06 40.94 21.99
C ILE A 366 15.33 40.86 23.34
N MET A 367 15.59 39.79 24.10
CA MET A 367 15.14 39.68 25.49
C MET A 367 16.33 39.38 26.39
N THR A 368 16.37 40.05 27.54
CA THR A 368 17.46 39.96 28.53
C THR A 368 16.91 39.46 29.86
N PHE A 369 17.53 38.43 30.43
CA PHE A 369 17.23 37.95 31.77
C PHE A 369 18.50 37.84 32.61
N THR A 370 18.38 38.18 33.90
CA THR A 370 19.47 38.10 34.86
C THR A 370 19.06 37.17 36.00
N SER A 371 19.87 36.15 36.28
CA SER A 371 19.68 35.25 37.42
C SER A 371 21.02 34.96 38.09
N ILE A 372 21.04 34.94 39.43
CA ILE A 372 22.22 34.70 40.26
C ILE A 372 21.97 33.42 41.08
N VAL A 373 22.70 32.35 40.77
CA VAL A 373 22.79 31.13 41.61
C VAL A 373 24.19 30.53 41.45
N PRO A 374 24.89 30.12 42.53
CA PRO A 374 26.22 29.53 42.43
C PRO A 374 26.14 28.05 42.03
N TYR A 375 26.95 27.61 41.05
CA TYR A 375 27.14 26.19 40.74
C TYR A 375 28.46 25.90 39.99
N THR A 376 28.87 24.64 40.06
CA THR A 376 30.09 24.03 39.53
C THR A 376 30.11 23.97 38.00
N THR A 377 31.19 24.45 37.37
CA THR A 377 31.35 24.46 35.90
C THR A 377 31.93 23.13 35.39
N THR A 378 31.29 22.57 34.35
CA THR A 378 31.81 21.45 33.54
C THR A 378 32.28 22.01 32.20
N TYR A 379 33.51 21.69 31.76
CA TYR A 379 34.00 22.09 30.44
C TYR A 379 33.68 21.02 29.39
N THR A 380 33.25 21.45 28.21
CA THR A 380 32.97 20.59 27.05
C THR A 380 33.92 20.98 25.92
N THR A 381 34.72 20.03 25.42
CA THR A 381 35.44 20.19 24.16
C THR A 381 34.61 19.55 23.06
N ILE A 382 34.27 20.32 22.01
CA ILE A 382 33.46 19.87 20.88
C ILE A 382 34.41 19.30 19.82
N VAL A 383 34.20 18.05 19.42
CA VAL A 383 34.71 17.51 18.15
C VAL A 383 33.48 17.18 17.32
N SER A 384 33.27 17.88 16.21
CA SER A 384 32.18 17.60 15.28
C SER A 384 32.66 16.64 14.19
N SER A 385 31.92 15.56 13.98
CA SER A 385 31.97 14.78 12.76
C SER A 385 30.56 14.62 12.22
N THR A 386 30.34 14.99 10.96
CA THR A 386 29.06 14.80 10.27
C THR A 386 28.96 13.34 9.83
N ILE A 387 27.90 12.65 10.23
CA ILE A 387 27.49 11.38 9.64
C ILE A 387 26.11 11.62 9.02
N HIS A 388 25.98 11.33 7.73
CA HIS A 388 24.70 11.32 7.04
C HIS A 388 24.10 9.92 7.19
N GLU A 389 23.08 9.78 8.03
CA GLU A 389 22.23 8.59 8.05
C GLU A 389 20.88 8.97 7.46
N ASN A 390 20.49 8.30 6.39
CA ASN A 390 19.11 8.30 5.90
C ASN A 390 18.33 7.31 6.77
N VAL A 391 17.37 7.79 7.57
CA VAL A 391 16.46 6.89 8.29
C VAL A 391 15.00 7.22 7.99
N LEU A 392 14.33 6.09 7.71
CA LEU A 392 12.95 5.80 7.39
C LEU A 392 11.88 6.52 8.24
N THR A 393 10.77 6.76 7.55
CA THR A 393 9.47 7.22 8.05
C THR A 393 8.93 6.33 9.18
N ILE A 394 8.60 6.95 10.32
CA ILE A 394 7.77 6.34 11.38
C ILE A 394 6.50 7.18 11.52
N SER A 395 5.40 6.71 10.95
CA SER A 395 4.06 7.03 11.42
C SER A 395 3.75 6.16 12.64
N ASN A 396 3.20 6.78 13.71
CA ASN A 396 2.69 6.19 14.96
C ASN A 396 3.47 6.41 16.28
N ILE A 397 4.17 7.54 16.44
CA ILE A 397 4.61 8.03 17.79
C ILE A 397 4.02 9.42 18.08
N VAL A 398 2.69 9.55 18.02
CA VAL A 398 2.00 10.77 18.49
C VAL A 398 1.00 10.50 19.62
N ILE A 399 0.67 9.24 19.92
CA ILE A 399 -0.34 8.92 20.95
C ILE A 399 0.28 8.50 22.30
N ILE A 400 1.55 8.09 22.36
CA ILE A 400 2.18 7.65 23.62
C ILE A 400 2.78 8.81 24.44
N ILE A 401 3.16 9.94 23.82
CA ILE A 401 3.80 11.06 24.53
C ILE A 401 2.78 11.90 25.33
N SER A 402 1.52 11.97 24.90
CA SER A 402 0.48 12.74 25.61
C SER A 402 0.02 12.09 26.92
N ILE A 403 0.25 10.78 27.11
CA ILE A 403 -0.13 10.05 28.34
C ILE A 403 0.97 10.15 29.42
N ILE A 404 2.24 10.31 29.02
CA ILE A 404 3.38 10.42 29.96
C ILE A 404 3.50 11.85 30.53
N VAL A 405 3.14 12.88 29.76
CA VAL A 405 3.20 14.27 30.22
C VAL A 405 2.06 14.60 31.21
N LEU A 406 0.89 13.96 31.09
CA LEU A 406 -0.24 14.21 31.99
C LEU A 406 -0.10 13.51 33.36
N THR A 407 0.61 12.38 33.42
CA THR A 407 0.89 11.69 34.69
C THR A 407 2.02 12.34 35.49
N ALA A 408 3.00 12.98 34.83
CA ALA A 408 4.07 13.71 35.51
C ALA A 408 3.63 15.07 36.10
N LEU A 409 2.66 15.76 35.51
CA LEU A 409 2.19 17.05 36.03
C LEU A 409 1.27 16.91 37.26
N THR A 410 0.61 15.77 37.43
CA THR A 410 -0.30 15.55 38.58
C THR A 410 0.46 15.10 39.85
N ALA A 411 1.70 14.60 39.71
CA ALA A 411 2.54 14.22 40.85
C ALA A 411 3.33 15.40 41.47
N TYR A 412 3.45 16.54 40.78
CA TYR A 412 4.21 17.70 41.26
C TYR A 412 3.37 18.71 42.07
N VAL A 413 2.04 18.57 42.10
CA VAL A 413 1.14 19.51 42.80
C VAL A 413 0.68 19.03 44.19
N VAL A 414 1.02 17.80 44.61
CA VAL A 414 0.54 17.24 45.90
C VAL A 414 1.57 17.29 47.05
N THR A 415 2.80 17.74 46.83
CA THR A 415 3.79 17.91 47.92
C THR A 415 4.24 19.36 48.10
N LYS A 416 3.27 20.23 48.42
CA LYS A 416 3.52 21.46 49.21
C LYS A 416 2.19 22.05 49.72
N LYS A 417 1.64 21.43 50.76
CA LYS A 417 1.01 22.11 51.89
C LYS A 417 1.12 21.24 53.13
#